data_AF-E3VSV5-F1
#
_entry.id   AF-E3VSV5-F1
#
_cell.length_a   1.000
_cell.length_b   1.000
_cell.length_c   1.000
_cell.angle_alpha   90.00
_cell.angle_beta   90.00
_cell.angle_gamma   90.00
#
_symmetry.space_group_name_H-M   'P 1'
#
loop_
_entity.id
_entity.type
_entity.pdbx_description
1 polymer ?
#
loop_
_entity_poly.entity_id
_entity_poly.type
_entity_poly.pdbx_seq_one_letter_code
_entity_poly.pdbx_strand_id
1 'polypeptide(L)'
;NATFGNAVELIVSIVALRDGQIEVVQSSMLGSILSNLLLVMGMCFLFGGLVHRGTNHNGSEQVFSAAVAQTTCSLMTLSSASLVLPAALYAVMDHNGSNAKRESILVFSRGTAIILLLLYVLYLIFQLRTHSNLFDPESQADTSAAAADDDDTTQTPEIEAAAPAHQQPAMGPIAALAVLVVTTVLVAICADYLVGSIDDIVASTNMSKAFIGLILLPIVGNAAEHVTAV
;
A
#
# COMPACT_ATOMS: atom_id res chain seq x y z
N ASN A 1 9.92 6.64 -1.37
CA ASN A 1 9.53 6.36 0.03
C ASN A 1 9.43 4.87 0.30
N ALA A 2 10.54 4.18 0.62
CA ALA A 2 10.51 2.74 0.88
C ALA A 2 10.26 2.40 2.36
N THR A 3 10.85 3.16 3.28
CA THR A 3 10.87 2.82 4.72
C THR A 3 9.84 3.62 5.51
N PHE A 4 9.89 4.95 5.42
CA PHE A 4 9.05 5.82 6.24
C PHE A 4 7.61 5.98 5.71
N GLY A 5 7.35 5.59 4.46
CA GLY A 5 5.98 5.51 3.93
C GLY A 5 5.17 4.44 4.68
N ASN A 6 5.80 3.29 4.93
CA ASN A 6 5.16 2.16 5.61
C ASN A 6 5.59 2.07 7.10
N ALA A 7 5.99 3.19 7.70
CA ALA A 7 6.53 3.20 9.06
C ALA A 7 5.49 2.73 10.08
N VAL A 8 4.23 3.14 9.95
CA VAL A 8 3.15 2.75 10.87
C VAL A 8 2.97 1.23 10.86
N GLU A 9 2.86 0.62 9.68
CA GLU A 9 2.70 -0.81 9.51
C GLU A 9 3.90 -1.59 10.10
N LEU A 10 5.12 -1.10 9.83
CA LEU A 10 6.36 -1.71 10.33
C LEU A 10 6.46 -1.62 11.85
N ILE A 11 6.17 -0.46 12.44
CA ILE A 11 6.21 -0.25 13.89
C ILE A 11 5.19 -1.13 14.59
N VAL A 12 3.92 -1.11 14.14
CA VAL A 12 2.85 -1.94 14.71
C VAL A 12 3.22 -3.42 14.59
N SER A 13 3.75 -3.85 13.46
CA SER A 13 4.17 -5.25 13.25
C SER A 13 5.32 -5.66 14.17
N ILE A 14 6.33 -4.80 14.36
CA ILE A 14 7.46 -5.10 15.27
C ILE A 14 6.99 -5.20 16.73
N VAL A 15 6.15 -4.27 17.17
CA VAL A 15 5.58 -4.28 18.52
C VAL A 15 4.73 -5.54 18.73
N ALA A 16 3.86 -5.88 17.78
CA ALA A 16 3.07 -7.10 17.81
C ALA A 16 3.92 -8.39 17.82
N LEU A 17 5.01 -8.44 17.04
CA LEU A 17 5.96 -9.56 17.08
C LEU A 17 6.66 -9.69 18.44
N ARG A 18 7.05 -8.57 19.05
CA ARG A 18 7.68 -8.55 20.38
C ARG A 18 6.76 -9.15 21.44
N ASP A 19 5.46 -8.90 21.32
CA ASP A 19 4.44 -9.38 22.27
C ASP A 19 3.86 -10.75 21.85
N GLY A 20 4.46 -11.43 20.86
CA GLY A 20 4.08 -12.78 20.44
C GLY A 20 2.80 -12.86 19.62
N GLN A 21 2.26 -11.73 19.16
CA GLN A 21 1.02 -11.63 18.37
C GLN A 21 1.25 -11.97 16.88
N ILE A 22 1.82 -13.15 16.61
CA ILE A 22 2.19 -13.59 15.25
C ILE A 22 0.96 -13.64 14.32
N GLU A 23 -0.17 -14.12 14.82
CA GLU A 23 -1.42 -14.19 14.06
C GLU A 23 -1.89 -12.80 13.62
N VAL A 24 -1.82 -11.81 14.52
CA VAL A 24 -2.20 -10.43 14.23
C VAL A 24 -1.32 -9.86 13.12
N VAL A 25 0.00 -10.08 13.18
CA VAL A 25 0.97 -9.60 12.18
C VAL A 25 0.74 -10.23 10.81
N GLN A 26 0.48 -11.54 10.78
CA GLN A 26 0.19 -12.25 9.53
C GLN A 26 -1.12 -11.76 8.90
N SER A 27 -2.16 -11.62 9.73
CA SER A 27 -3.45 -11.10 9.29
C SER A 27 -3.36 -9.64 8.86
N SER A 28 -2.59 -8.79 9.53
CA SER A 28 -2.43 -7.37 9.17
C SER A 28 -1.69 -7.15 7.86
N MET A 29 -0.66 -7.94 7.59
CA MET A 29 0.05 -7.90 6.31
C MET A 29 -0.87 -8.27 5.14
N LEU A 30 -1.67 -9.33 5.30
CA LEU A 30 -2.68 -9.71 4.30
C LEU A 30 -3.77 -8.65 4.17
N GLY A 31 -4.21 -8.09 5.30
CA GLY A 31 -5.25 -7.09 5.35
C GLY A 31 -4.87 -5.78 4.67
N SER A 32 -3.62 -5.34 4.82
CA SER A 32 -3.09 -4.15 4.11
C SER A 32 -3.15 -4.33 2.59
N ILE A 33 -2.72 -5.49 2.09
CA ILE A 33 -2.79 -5.83 0.66
C ILE A 33 -4.26 -5.81 0.19
N LEU A 34 -5.16 -6.49 0.91
CA LEU A 34 -6.58 -6.53 0.55
C LEU A 34 -7.26 -5.17 0.62
N SER A 35 -6.91 -4.36 1.62
CA SER A 35 -7.44 -3.00 1.77
C SER A 35 -7.07 -2.13 0.58
N ASN A 36 -5.81 -2.14 0.16
CA ASN A 36 -5.37 -1.33 -0.96
C ASN A 36 -5.94 -1.86 -2.31
N LEU A 37 -6.05 -3.18 -2.45
CA LEU A 37 -6.58 -3.81 -3.67
C LEU A 37 -8.08 -3.65 -3.87
N LEU A 38 -8.86 -3.79 -2.81
CA LEU A 38 -10.31 -3.88 -2.91
C LEU A 38 -11.00 -2.66 -2.32
N LEU A 39 -10.64 -2.29 -1.09
CA LEU A 39 -11.33 -1.21 -0.38
C LEU A 39 -10.99 0.14 -1.01
N VAL A 40 -9.71 0.48 -1.11
CA VAL A 40 -9.26 1.78 -1.66
C VAL A 40 -9.63 1.88 -3.13
N MET A 41 -9.23 0.90 -3.93
CA MET A 41 -9.55 0.87 -5.35
C MET A 41 -11.07 0.97 -5.60
N GLY A 42 -11.87 0.23 -4.83
CA GLY A 42 -13.33 0.28 -4.92
C GLY A 42 -13.90 1.64 -4.55
N MET A 43 -13.35 2.30 -3.52
CA MET A 43 -13.75 3.65 -3.11
C MET A 43 -13.35 4.70 -4.16
N CYS A 44 -12.14 4.63 -4.73
CA CYS A 44 -11.70 5.51 -5.81
C CYS A 44 -12.62 5.39 -7.04
N PHE A 45 -12.97 4.17 -7.44
CA PHE A 45 -13.89 3.95 -8.57
C PHE A 45 -15.32 4.40 -8.25
N LEU A 46 -15.80 4.17 -7.02
CA LEU A 46 -17.14 4.57 -6.62
C LEU A 46 -17.26 6.09 -6.59
N PHE A 47 -16.41 6.79 -5.85
CA PHE A 47 -16.49 8.24 -5.71
C PHE A 47 -16.04 8.97 -6.97
N GLY A 48 -14.97 8.50 -7.61
CA GLY A 48 -14.54 8.99 -8.91
C GLY A 48 -15.64 8.84 -9.96
N GLY A 49 -16.26 7.66 -10.05
CA GLY A 49 -17.39 7.42 -10.95
C GLY A 49 -18.62 8.26 -10.64
N LEU A 50 -18.92 8.52 -9.35
CA LEU A 50 -20.04 9.40 -8.97
C LEU A 50 -19.81 10.85 -9.39
N VAL A 51 -18.59 11.36 -9.26
CA VAL A 51 -18.22 12.73 -9.68
C VAL A 51 -18.27 12.87 -11.20
N HIS A 52 -17.78 11.87 -11.94
CA HIS A 52 -17.68 11.92 -13.41
C HIS A 52 -18.92 11.37 -14.13
N ARG A 53 -19.95 10.91 -13.40
CA ARG A 53 -21.21 10.37 -13.95
C ARG A 53 -21.95 11.35 -14.88
N GLY A 54 -21.73 12.66 -14.71
CA GLY A 54 -22.39 13.72 -15.47
C GLY A 54 -23.91 13.78 -15.22
N THR A 55 -24.54 14.90 -15.58
CA THR A 55 -26.00 15.00 -15.68
C THR A 55 -26.41 14.92 -17.15
N ASN A 56 -27.40 14.07 -17.46
CA ASN A 56 -27.91 13.78 -18.82
C ASN A 56 -26.94 13.04 -19.76
N HIS A 57 -26.33 11.93 -19.32
CA HIS A 57 -25.48 11.05 -20.14
C HIS A 57 -24.16 11.66 -20.67
N ASN A 58 -23.80 12.89 -20.27
CA ASN A 58 -22.51 13.50 -20.54
C ASN A 58 -21.50 13.21 -19.40
N GLY A 59 -21.34 11.93 -19.05
CA GLY A 59 -20.31 11.53 -18.10
C GLY A 59 -18.95 11.42 -18.77
N SER A 60 -17.88 11.76 -18.06
CA SER A 60 -16.51 11.52 -18.51
C SER A 60 -15.98 10.22 -17.93
N GLU A 61 -15.19 9.49 -18.72
CA GLU A 61 -14.52 8.27 -18.26
C GLU A 61 -13.21 8.63 -17.55
N GLN A 62 -12.87 7.88 -16.50
CA GLN A 62 -11.57 8.03 -15.84
C GLN A 62 -10.50 7.34 -16.68
N VAL A 63 -9.58 8.10 -17.26
CA VAL A 63 -8.47 7.58 -18.06
C VAL A 63 -7.24 7.42 -17.17
N PHE A 64 -6.58 6.27 -17.26
CA PHE A 64 -5.36 5.97 -16.52
C PHE A 64 -4.24 5.64 -17.50
N SER A 65 -3.00 6.00 -17.16
CA SER A 65 -1.83 5.58 -17.94
C SER A 65 -1.71 4.06 -17.95
N ALA A 66 -2.05 3.44 -19.08
CA ALA A 66 -2.06 2.00 -19.24
C ALA A 66 -0.67 1.38 -18.95
N ALA A 67 0.41 2.07 -19.31
CA ALA A 67 1.78 1.57 -19.09
C ALA A 67 2.15 1.49 -17.60
N VAL A 68 1.83 2.53 -16.82
CA VAL A 68 2.13 2.59 -15.38
C VAL A 68 1.23 1.61 -14.61
N ALA A 69 -0.07 1.64 -14.91
CA ALA A 69 -1.05 0.76 -14.28
C ALA A 69 -0.72 -0.71 -14.57
N GLN A 70 -0.47 -1.07 -15.84
CA GLN A 70 -0.16 -2.45 -16.23
C GLN A 70 1.13 -2.95 -15.58
N THR A 71 2.18 -2.13 -15.55
CA THR A 71 3.46 -2.51 -14.93
C THR A 71 3.27 -2.75 -13.42
N THR A 72 2.60 -1.83 -12.73
CA THR A 72 2.36 -1.91 -11.28
C THR A 72 1.46 -3.09 -10.92
N CYS A 73 0.37 -3.31 -11.66
CA CYS A 73 -0.50 -4.47 -11.49
C CYS A 73 0.23 -5.79 -11.72
N SER A 74 1.10 -5.86 -12.73
CA SER A 74 1.88 -7.07 -13.03
C SER A 74 2.87 -7.38 -11.91
N LEU A 75 3.57 -6.36 -11.39
CA LEU A 75 4.49 -6.52 -10.26
C LEU A 75 3.75 -6.89 -8.97
N MET A 76 2.60 -6.29 -8.71
CA MET A 76 1.80 -6.57 -7.52
C MET A 76 1.20 -7.98 -7.56
N THR A 77 0.79 -8.44 -8.75
CA THR A 77 0.34 -9.82 -8.96
C THR A 77 1.46 -10.81 -8.69
N LEU A 78 2.65 -10.58 -9.24
CA LEU A 78 3.83 -11.43 -9.01
C LEU A 78 4.22 -11.47 -7.52
N SER A 79 4.20 -10.31 -6.86
CA SER A 79 4.52 -10.19 -5.43
C SER A 79 3.50 -10.92 -4.56
N SER A 80 2.21 -10.69 -4.81
CA SER A 80 1.11 -11.33 -4.07
C SER A 80 1.11 -12.85 -4.27
N ALA A 81 1.29 -13.33 -5.50
CA ALA A 81 1.38 -14.77 -5.79
C ALA A 81 2.59 -15.42 -5.08
N SER A 82 3.72 -14.71 -5.02
CA SER A 82 4.93 -15.19 -4.33
C SER A 82 4.76 -15.25 -2.81
N LEU A 83 3.98 -14.34 -2.21
CA LEU A 83 3.62 -14.37 -0.80
C LEU A 83 2.65 -15.52 -0.44
N VAL A 84 1.79 -15.92 -1.39
CA VAL A 84 0.86 -17.05 -1.21
C VAL A 84 1.58 -18.40 -1.27
N LEU A 85 2.70 -18.49 -1.99
CA LEU A 85 3.41 -19.75 -2.26
C LEU A 85 3.82 -20.54 -0.99
N PRO A 86 4.40 -19.92 0.08
CA PRO A 86 4.63 -20.60 1.35
C PRO A 86 3.35 -21.13 2.02
N ALA A 87 2.25 -20.38 1.96
CA ALA A 87 0.98 -20.77 2.55
C ALA A 87 0.33 -21.93 1.79
N ALA A 88 0.43 -21.94 0.46
CA ALA A 88 -0.03 -23.04 -0.37
C ALA A 88 0.76 -24.33 -0.09
N LEU A 89 2.10 -24.23 0.02
CA LEU A 89 2.93 -25.38 0.39
C LEU A 89 2.63 -25.90 1.79
N TYR A 90 2.34 -25.01 2.74
CA TYR A 90 1.89 -25.41 4.09
C TYR A 90 0.63 -26.28 4.05
N ALA A 91 -0.34 -25.91 3.22
CA ALA A 91 -1.61 -26.63 3.10
C ALA A 91 -1.44 -28.01 2.44
N VAL A 92 -0.48 -28.15 1.52
CA VAL A 92 -0.26 -29.38 0.74
C VAL A 92 0.76 -30.32 1.39
N MET A 93 1.69 -29.81 2.20
CA MET A 93 2.66 -30.63 2.95
C MET A 93 1.96 -31.32 4.14
N ASP A 94 1.37 -32.46 3.85
CA ASP A 94 0.91 -33.45 4.82
C ASP A 94 1.85 -34.67 4.79
N HIS A 95 2.11 -35.30 5.95
CA HIS A 95 2.87 -36.55 6.20
C HIS A 95 4.24 -36.54 6.91
N ASN A 96 4.78 -35.42 7.39
CA ASN A 96 5.95 -35.45 8.30
C ASN A 96 5.58 -34.90 9.67
N GLY A 97 6.01 -35.57 10.74
CA GLY A 97 5.60 -35.29 12.13
C GLY A 97 5.63 -33.79 12.50
N SER A 98 4.75 -33.40 13.41
CA SER A 98 4.44 -32.01 13.82
C SER A 98 5.66 -31.06 13.88
N ASN A 99 6.77 -31.50 14.48
CA ASN A 99 7.99 -30.69 14.63
C ASN A 99 8.76 -30.50 13.31
N ALA A 100 8.94 -31.56 12.52
CA ALA A 100 9.63 -31.50 11.23
C ALA A 100 8.86 -30.65 10.20
N LYS A 101 7.52 -30.69 10.27
CA LYS A 101 6.65 -29.81 9.48
C LYS A 101 6.90 -28.34 9.83
N ARG A 102 6.86 -27.97 11.12
CA ARG A 102 7.08 -26.58 11.58
C ARG A 102 8.45 -26.04 11.19
N GLU A 103 9.50 -26.85 11.34
CA GLU A 103 10.86 -26.45 10.93
C GLU A 103 10.95 -26.23 9.42
N SER A 104 10.41 -27.15 8.63
CA SER A 104 10.40 -27.03 7.16
C SER A 104 9.65 -25.79 6.68
N ILE A 105 8.53 -25.44 7.33
CA ILE A 105 7.76 -24.21 7.04
C ILE A 105 8.57 -22.95 7.36
N LEU A 106 9.27 -22.94 8.50
CA LEU A 106 10.09 -21.79 8.88
C LEU A 106 11.26 -21.59 7.91
N VAL A 107 11.93 -22.67 7.51
CA VAL A 107 13.00 -22.61 6.50
C VAL A 107 12.44 -22.11 5.17
N PHE A 108 11.29 -22.63 4.74
CA PHE A 108 10.67 -22.24 3.49
C PHE A 108 10.25 -20.76 3.48
N SER A 109 9.51 -20.31 4.51
CA SER A 109 9.06 -18.91 4.64
C SER A 109 10.24 -17.93 4.72
N ARG A 110 11.32 -18.27 5.43
CA ARG A 110 12.55 -17.46 5.46
C ARG A 110 13.23 -17.39 4.10
N GLY A 111 13.29 -18.51 3.37
CA GLY A 111 13.81 -18.55 2.00
C GLY A 111 13.02 -17.65 1.06
N THR A 112 11.69 -17.73 1.10
CA THR A 112 10.80 -16.87 0.31
C THR A 112 10.96 -15.40 0.71
N ALA A 113 11.07 -15.06 2.00
CA ALA A 113 11.29 -13.69 2.44
C ALA A 113 12.59 -13.09 1.90
N ILE A 114 13.69 -13.86 1.85
CA ILE A 114 14.96 -13.41 1.27
C ILE A 114 14.81 -13.16 -0.24
N ILE A 115 14.16 -14.07 -0.97
CA ILE A 115 13.93 -13.91 -2.41
C ILE A 115 13.06 -12.67 -2.68
N LEU A 116 11.98 -12.49 -1.92
CA LEU A 116 11.10 -11.32 -2.03
C LEU A 116 11.84 -10.01 -1.72
N LEU A 117 12.73 -10.00 -0.72
CA LEU A 117 13.53 -8.83 -0.40
C LEU A 117 14.50 -8.50 -1.55
N LEU A 118 15.13 -9.50 -2.16
CA LEU A 118 15.98 -9.30 -3.34
C LEU A 118 15.17 -8.74 -4.51
N LEU A 119 14.01 -9.32 -4.81
CA LEU A 119 13.12 -8.80 -5.86
C LEU A 119 12.66 -7.37 -5.56
N TYR A 120 12.39 -7.03 -4.30
CA TYR A 120 12.05 -5.67 -3.90
C TYR A 120 13.22 -4.69 -4.12
N VAL A 121 14.46 -5.07 -3.80
CA VAL A 121 15.65 -4.24 -4.09
C VAL A 121 15.83 -4.04 -5.60
N LEU A 122 15.65 -5.10 -6.41
CA LEU A 122 15.69 -5.00 -7.87
C LEU A 122 14.57 -4.07 -8.38
N TYR A 123 13.38 -4.14 -7.80
CA TYR A 123 12.28 -3.23 -8.10
C TYR A 123 12.63 -1.77 -7.74
N LEU A 124 13.26 -1.51 -6.59
CA LEU A 124 13.70 -0.16 -6.25
C LEU A 124 14.74 0.38 -7.24
N ILE A 125 15.66 -0.46 -7.73
CA ILE A 125 16.60 -0.07 -8.79
C ILE A 125 15.84 0.25 -10.09
N PHE A 126 14.82 -0.54 -10.41
CA PHE A 126 13.97 -0.30 -11.57
C PHE A 126 13.23 1.04 -11.47
N GLN A 127 12.55 1.27 -10.36
CA GLN A 127 11.74 2.45 -10.09
C GLN A 127 12.59 3.73 -10.01
N LEU A 128 13.72 3.69 -9.30
CA LEU A 128 14.52 4.88 -9.01
C LEU A 128 15.58 5.20 -10.07
N ARG A 129 15.96 4.23 -10.91
CA ARG A 129 17.09 4.42 -11.82
C ARG A 129 16.79 4.06 -13.27
N THR A 130 16.31 2.84 -13.55
CA THR A 130 16.22 2.40 -14.96
C THR A 130 14.97 2.95 -15.66
N HIS A 131 13.87 3.14 -14.92
CA HIS A 131 12.59 3.60 -15.45
C HIS A 131 12.03 4.77 -14.65
N SER A 132 12.88 5.63 -14.08
CA SER A 132 12.45 6.78 -13.26
C SER A 132 11.44 7.69 -13.99
N ASN A 133 11.59 7.87 -15.31
CA ASN A 133 10.67 8.68 -16.12
C ASN A 133 9.22 8.14 -16.12
N LEU A 134 9.03 6.83 -15.92
CA LEU A 134 7.68 6.23 -15.85
C LEU A 134 6.98 6.56 -14.51
N PHE A 135 7.76 6.87 -13.48
CA PHE A 135 7.29 7.11 -12.11
C PHE A 135 7.40 8.57 -11.68
N ASP A 136 7.77 9.47 -12.60
CA ASP A 136 7.83 10.90 -12.36
C ASP A 136 6.41 11.51 -12.42
N PRO A 137 5.93 12.17 -11.35
CA PRO A 137 4.58 12.75 -11.32
C PRO A 137 4.33 13.79 -12.42
N GLU A 138 5.33 14.55 -12.87
CA GLU A 138 5.18 15.51 -13.97
C GLU A 138 4.92 14.79 -15.30
N SER A 139 5.65 13.70 -15.56
CA SER A 139 5.47 12.86 -16.76
C SER A 139 4.11 12.16 -16.80
N GLN A 140 3.53 11.83 -15.63
CA GLN A 140 2.20 11.25 -15.54
C GLN A 140 1.07 12.28 -15.74
N ALA A 141 1.25 13.51 -15.25
CA ALA A 141 0.31 14.60 -15.48
C ALA A 141 0.20 14.96 -16.98
N ASP A 142 1.34 15.07 -17.67
CA ASP A 142 1.39 15.38 -19.11
C ASP A 142 0.72 14.29 -19.97
N THR A 143 0.94 13.01 -19.62
CA THR A 143 0.34 11.88 -20.35
C THR A 143 -1.18 11.81 -20.14
N SER A 144 -1.64 12.15 -18.94
CA SER A 144 -3.07 12.11 -18.60
C SER A 144 -3.84 13.29 -19.21
N ALA A 145 -3.20 14.45 -19.34
CA ALA A 145 -3.74 15.61 -20.07
C ALA A 145 -3.80 15.36 -21.58
N ALA A 146 -2.76 14.77 -22.17
CA ALA A 146 -2.73 14.47 -23.61
C ALA A 146 -3.73 13.36 -24.03
N ALA A 147 -4.07 12.44 -23.12
CA ALA A 147 -5.06 11.38 -23.38
C ALA A 147 -6.52 11.87 -23.23
N ALA A 148 -6.74 13.03 -22.62
CA ALA A 148 -8.07 13.63 -22.46
C ALA A 148 -8.47 14.54 -23.64
N ASP A 149 -7.54 14.83 -24.57
CA ASP A 149 -7.68 15.82 -25.64
C ASP A 149 -7.86 15.17 -27.04
N ASP A 150 -8.17 13.88 -27.11
CA ASP A 150 -8.37 13.13 -28.38
C ASP A 150 -9.84 13.20 -28.89
N ASP A 151 -10.59 14.25 -28.52
CA ASP A 151 -11.87 14.60 -29.15
C ASP A 151 -11.65 15.81 -30.09
N ASP A 152 -11.65 15.51 -31.39
CA ASP A 152 -11.35 16.40 -32.51
C ASP A 152 -12.06 17.77 -32.45
N THR A 153 -11.34 18.87 -32.14
CA THR A 153 -11.60 20.17 -32.77
C THR A 153 -10.36 21.08 -32.83
N THR A 154 -9.96 21.41 -34.06
CA THR A 154 -9.09 22.53 -34.44
C THR A 154 -9.38 23.82 -33.64
N GLN A 155 -8.45 24.32 -32.81
CA GLN A 155 -8.26 25.74 -32.53
C GLN A 155 -6.95 26.08 -31.77
N THR A 156 -6.25 27.08 -32.32
CA THR A 156 -5.26 28.04 -31.77
C THR A 156 -4.71 27.86 -30.34
N PRO A 157 -3.38 28.06 -30.12
CA PRO A 157 -2.81 28.09 -28.79
C PRO A 157 -3.21 29.41 -28.10
N GLU A 158 -4.32 29.41 -27.38
CA GLU A 158 -4.52 30.40 -26.32
C GLU A 158 -3.59 30.03 -25.17
N ILE A 159 -2.66 30.93 -24.89
CA ILE A 159 -1.80 30.90 -23.71
C ILE A 159 -2.74 31.06 -22.52
N GLU A 160 -3.28 29.96 -22.00
CA GLU A 160 -3.87 29.94 -20.67
C GLU A 160 -2.76 30.33 -19.70
N ALA A 161 -2.96 31.50 -19.11
CA ALA A 161 -2.09 32.07 -18.10
C ALA A 161 -1.85 31.01 -17.02
N ALA A 162 -0.61 30.51 -16.97
CA ALA A 162 -0.12 29.65 -15.92
C ALA A 162 -0.61 30.18 -14.57
N ALA A 163 -1.52 29.42 -13.95
CA ALA A 163 -1.88 29.66 -12.56
C ALA A 163 -0.58 29.77 -11.75
N PRO A 164 -0.45 30.77 -10.86
CA PRO A 164 0.80 30.98 -10.14
C PRO A 164 1.18 29.66 -9.46
N ALA A 165 2.33 29.11 -9.83
CA ALA A 165 2.89 27.93 -9.23
C ALA A 165 2.85 28.13 -7.71
N HIS A 166 1.88 27.49 -7.05
CA HIS A 166 1.74 27.56 -5.61
C HIS A 166 3.01 26.91 -5.07
N GLN A 167 3.96 27.76 -4.65
CA GLN A 167 5.24 27.32 -4.15
C GLN A 167 4.96 26.41 -2.95
N GLN A 168 5.08 25.10 -3.16
CA GLN A 168 4.82 24.12 -2.12
C GLN A 168 5.71 24.48 -0.93
N PRO A 169 5.14 24.67 0.28
CA PRO A 169 5.93 24.98 1.46
C PRO A 169 6.91 23.84 1.72
N ALA A 170 8.16 24.02 1.28
CA ALA A 170 9.21 23.04 1.47
C ALA A 170 9.71 23.16 2.91
N MET A 171 9.35 22.19 3.75
CA MET A 171 9.87 22.09 5.11
C MET A 171 11.39 21.93 5.07
N GLY A 172 12.12 22.77 5.84
CA GLY A 172 13.57 22.62 5.95
C GLY A 172 13.97 21.25 6.49
N PRO A 173 15.13 20.69 6.10
CA PRO A 173 15.51 19.30 6.40
C PRO A 173 15.59 19.01 7.91
N ILE A 174 15.96 19.99 8.72
CA ILE A 174 16.01 19.87 10.19
C ILE A 174 14.59 19.78 10.76
N ALA A 175 13.66 20.61 10.28
CA ALA A 175 12.27 20.55 10.70
C ALA A 175 11.63 19.22 10.26
N ALA A 176 11.94 18.74 9.06
CA ALA A 176 11.48 17.44 8.56
C ALA A 176 11.99 16.28 9.40
N LEU A 177 13.28 16.30 9.75
CA LEU A 177 13.86 15.30 10.63
C LEU A 177 13.24 15.35 12.03
N ALA A 178 13.04 16.55 12.59
CA ALA A 178 12.44 16.71 13.91
C ALA A 178 11.00 16.17 13.94
N VAL A 179 10.17 16.54 12.96
CA VAL A 179 8.79 16.03 12.84
C VAL A 179 8.80 14.51 12.63
N LEU A 180 9.68 13.99 11.77
CA LEU A 180 9.79 12.55 11.52
C LEU A 180 10.10 11.77 12.80
N VAL A 181 11.08 12.22 13.57
CA VAL A 181 11.47 11.57 14.84
C VAL A 181 10.34 11.65 15.86
N VAL A 182 9.75 12.83 16.07
CA VAL A 182 8.68 13.03 17.05
C VAL A 182 7.46 12.17 16.69
N THR A 183 7.01 12.21 15.43
CA THR A 183 5.87 11.40 14.99
C THR A 183 6.18 9.91 15.08
N THR A 184 7.39 9.47 14.72
CA THR A 184 7.79 8.05 14.85
C THR A 184 7.71 7.56 16.29
N VAL A 185 8.19 8.37 17.26
CA VAL A 185 8.12 8.03 18.68
C VAL A 185 6.68 7.97 19.17
N LEU A 186 5.84 8.95 18.79
CA LEU A 186 4.44 8.96 19.17
C LEU A 186 3.69 7.76 18.60
N VAL A 187 3.90 7.42 17.32
CA VAL A 187 3.33 6.23 16.68
C VAL A 187 3.78 4.97 17.40
N ALA A 188 5.05 4.85 17.79
CA ALA A 188 5.53 3.69 18.54
C ALA A 188 4.86 3.53 19.91
N ILE A 189 4.66 4.64 20.65
CA ILE A 189 3.93 4.63 21.92
C ILE A 189 2.48 4.20 21.71
N CYS A 190 1.80 4.77 20.72
CA CYS A 190 0.42 4.39 20.39
C CYS A 190 0.31 2.94 19.94
N ALA A 191 1.28 2.44 19.16
CA ALA A 191 1.32 1.05 18.72
C ALA A 191 1.50 0.09 19.90
N ASP A 192 2.32 0.46 20.90
CA ASP A 192 2.49 -0.31 22.14
C ASP A 192 1.16 -0.49 22.89
N TYR A 193 0.43 0.60 23.10
CA TYR A 193 -0.89 0.55 23.72
C TYR A 193 -1.93 -0.20 22.88
N LEU A 194 -1.91 0.01 21.56
CA LEU A 194 -2.81 -0.66 20.62
C LEU A 194 -2.63 -2.17 20.69
N VAL A 195 -1.40 -2.66 20.54
CA VAL A 195 -1.07 -4.09 20.58
C VAL A 195 -1.38 -4.69 21.96
N GLY A 196 -1.01 -3.98 23.03
CA GLY A 196 -1.30 -4.42 24.40
C GLY A 196 -2.80 -4.61 24.67
N SER A 197 -3.66 -3.83 24.01
CA SER A 197 -5.12 -3.93 24.17
C SER A 197 -5.80 -5.06 23.38
N ILE A 198 -5.09 -5.72 22.45
CA ILE A 198 -5.70 -6.70 21.54
C ILE A 198 -6.34 -7.85 22.31
N ASP A 199 -5.65 -8.41 23.31
CA ASP A 199 -6.16 -9.56 24.06
C ASP A 199 -7.40 -9.18 24.89
N ASP A 200 -7.42 -7.97 25.46
CA ASP A 200 -8.57 -7.44 26.20
C ASP A 200 -9.78 -7.19 25.27
N ILE A 201 -9.54 -6.70 24.04
CA ILE A 201 -10.59 -6.53 23.03
C ILE A 201 -11.14 -7.91 22.63
N VAL A 202 -10.30 -8.91 22.41
CA VAL A 202 -10.74 -10.28 22.08
C VAL A 202 -11.50 -10.93 23.24
N ALA A 203 -11.22 -10.58 24.49
CA ALA A 203 -11.94 -11.09 25.65
C ALA A 203 -13.28 -10.36 25.89
N SER A 204 -13.33 -9.05 25.63
CA SER A 204 -14.52 -8.22 25.86
C SER A 204 -15.48 -8.21 24.67
N THR A 205 -14.99 -8.46 23.46
CA THR A 205 -15.76 -8.54 22.22
C THR A 205 -15.65 -9.96 21.66
N ASN A 206 -16.66 -10.47 20.96
CA ASN A 206 -16.58 -11.77 20.28
C ASN A 206 -15.75 -11.71 18.97
N MET A 207 -14.71 -10.87 18.92
CA MET A 207 -13.89 -10.65 17.72
C MET A 207 -12.60 -11.48 17.79
N SER A 208 -12.21 -12.08 16.66
CA SER A 208 -10.97 -12.85 16.58
C SER A 208 -9.75 -11.94 16.36
N LYS A 209 -8.57 -12.40 16.80
CA LYS A 209 -7.28 -11.77 16.48
C LYS A 209 -7.08 -11.62 14.98
N ALA A 210 -7.44 -12.64 14.21
CA ALA A 210 -7.45 -12.59 12.76
C ALA A 210 -8.32 -11.46 12.20
N PHE A 211 -9.52 -11.21 12.74
CA PHE A 211 -10.37 -10.10 12.26
C PHE A 211 -9.77 -8.73 12.61
N ILE A 212 -9.26 -8.57 13.83
CA ILE A 212 -8.59 -7.34 14.26
C ILE A 212 -7.39 -7.05 13.35
N GLY A 213 -6.57 -8.07 13.10
CA GLY A 213 -5.42 -7.98 12.21
C GLY A 213 -5.83 -7.71 10.76
N LEU A 214 -6.78 -8.48 10.20
CA LEU A 214 -7.12 -8.44 8.77
C LEU A 214 -7.95 -7.21 8.37
N ILE A 215 -8.80 -6.69 9.26
CA ILE A 215 -9.76 -5.62 8.93
C ILE A 215 -9.42 -4.33 9.66
N LEU A 216 -9.27 -4.35 10.98
CA LEU A 216 -9.16 -3.11 11.76
C LEU A 216 -7.80 -2.44 11.61
N LEU A 217 -6.71 -3.20 11.76
CA LEU A 217 -5.35 -2.63 11.70
C LEU A 217 -5.03 -1.97 10.33
N PRO A 218 -5.36 -2.57 9.17
CA PRO A 218 -5.11 -1.97 7.87
C PRO A 218 -5.87 -0.66 7.64
N ILE A 219 -7.12 -0.58 8.11
CA ILE A 219 -7.92 0.64 7.99
C ILE A 219 -7.22 1.77 8.74
N VAL A 220 -6.76 1.53 9.97
CA VAL A 220 -6.07 2.57 10.77
C VAL A 220 -4.68 2.88 10.20
N GLY A 221 -3.92 1.85 9.83
CA GLY A 221 -2.55 1.99 9.34
C GLY A 221 -2.45 2.78 8.04
N ASN A 222 -3.44 2.61 7.15
CA ASN A 222 -3.41 3.16 5.80
C ASN A 222 -4.49 4.23 5.56
N ALA A 223 -5.27 4.63 6.58
CA ALA A 223 -6.36 5.61 6.45
C ALA A 223 -5.93 6.91 5.75
N ALA A 224 -4.77 7.46 6.10
CA ALA A 224 -4.28 8.70 5.51
C ALA A 224 -4.01 8.55 4.00
N GLU A 225 -3.46 7.41 3.59
CA GLU A 225 -3.23 7.09 2.17
C GLU A 225 -4.56 6.86 1.46
N HIS A 226 -5.51 6.19 2.10
CA HIS A 226 -6.84 5.91 1.54
C HIS A 226 -7.61 7.20 1.26
N VAL A 227 -7.58 8.15 2.20
CA VAL A 227 -8.22 9.47 2.03
C VAL A 227 -7.52 10.31 0.96
N THR A 228 -6.21 10.15 0.78
CA THR A 228 -5.47 10.86 -0.27
C THR A 228 -5.75 10.28 -1.66
N ALA A 229 -6.02 8.97 -1.73
CA ALA A 229 -6.27 8.27 -2.99
C ALA A 229 -7.70 8.45 -3.52
N VAL A 230 -8.70 8.62 -2.64
CA VAL A 230 -10.12 8.78 -2.97
C VAL A 230 -10.44 10.24 -3.29
#